data_AF-A0A1G4MFG2-F1
#
_entry.id   AF-A0A1G4MFG2-F1
#
_cell.length_a   1.000
_cell.length_b   1.000
_cell.length_c   1.000
_cell.angle_alpha   90.00
_cell.angle_beta   90.00
_cell.angle_gamma   90.00
#
_symmetry.space_group_name_H-M   'P 1'
#
loop_
_entity.id
_entity.type
_entity.pdbx_description
1 polymer ?
#
loop_
_entity_poly.entity_id
_entity_poly.type
_entity_poly.pdbx_seq_one_letter_code
_entity_poly.pdbx_strand_id
1 'polypeptide(L)'
;MTLWSSFEAFNCKPLRGLLPNITIQVRTATKKAAGSRTSMKDSAGRRLGPKKYEGQIVKPGEILMRQRGTKFYPGENVGIGKDHTIFALEKGFVRFYLDPFHPKRRFVGVALKSDIKLPTPHFEPRIRRFGRRLIINPAAAQKEENSLNRKQYLQRDSIVDAMKKREVVREQLKDDFIKTLRELLKMNIQESERDVISSYLLRVRSCLKNGFSLQDAQFNALYYLQQELDLQATRDSWPQTDLEAKKNALHTWSVKLNSTTSFNNRLELIAFISSEEKEVMKANLIRDLAATDINTRKDRKNIEKLFEEAKNYLTRSEEVHLRRRFLKPVKPENVAISEKGGKRATTLRRFNYEKGQIDTISRTKEAFLSKL
;
A
#
# COMPACT_ATOMS: atom_id res chain seq x y z
N MET A 1 28.32 -13.78 -55.05
CA MET A 1 28.50 -13.92 -56.51
C MET A 1 29.98 -13.83 -56.81
N THR A 2 30.60 -14.98 -57.05
CA THR A 2 31.96 -15.15 -57.59
C THR A 2 31.89 -15.12 -59.11
N LEU A 3 32.81 -14.40 -59.77
CA LEU A 3 33.23 -14.55 -61.19
C LEU A 3 34.56 -13.75 -61.30
N TRP A 4 35.74 -14.38 -61.35
CA TRP A 4 36.48 -14.88 -62.53
C TRP A 4 36.89 -13.81 -63.55
N SER A 5 38.21 -13.76 -63.84
CA SER A 5 38.84 -13.64 -65.18
C SER A 5 40.13 -12.79 -65.13
N SER A 6 41.33 -13.40 -65.20
CA SER A 6 42.18 -13.66 -66.41
C SER A 6 43.03 -12.43 -66.79
N PHE A 7 44.36 -12.50 -66.85
CA PHE A 7 45.26 -12.75 -68.01
C PHE A 7 46.53 -11.93 -67.62
N GLU A 8 47.81 -12.27 -67.82
CA GLU A 8 48.52 -12.69 -69.02
C GLU A 8 49.89 -13.27 -68.61
N ALA A 9 50.35 -14.24 -69.39
CA ALA A 9 51.68 -14.80 -69.32
C ALA A 9 52.69 -13.96 -70.12
N PHE A 10 53.91 -13.82 -69.61
CA PHE A 10 55.07 -13.54 -70.45
C PHE A 10 56.22 -14.49 -70.11
N ASN A 11 56.47 -15.40 -71.06
CA ASN A 11 57.64 -16.25 -71.18
C ASN A 11 58.85 -15.40 -71.61
N CYS A 12 59.94 -15.42 -70.86
CA CYS A 12 61.27 -15.05 -71.34
C CYS A 12 62.25 -16.20 -71.12
N LYS A 13 62.87 -16.64 -72.21
CA LYS A 13 63.79 -17.79 -72.33
C LYS A 13 65.10 -17.57 -71.56
N PRO A 14 65.79 -18.64 -71.11
CA PRO A 14 67.09 -18.52 -70.46
C PRO A 14 68.22 -18.43 -71.50
N LEU A 15 69.09 -17.43 -71.35
CA LEU A 15 70.38 -17.39 -72.03
C LEU A 15 71.39 -18.22 -71.23
N ARG A 16 71.80 -19.36 -71.77
CA ARG A 16 73.01 -20.08 -71.34
C ARG A 16 74.21 -19.35 -71.93
N GLY A 17 75.09 -18.86 -71.06
CA GLY A 17 76.36 -18.27 -71.44
C GLY A 17 77.33 -18.38 -70.28
N LEU A 18 78.36 -19.19 -70.49
CA LEU A 18 79.49 -19.53 -69.64
C LEU A 18 80.10 -18.33 -68.88
N LEU A 19 80.64 -18.61 -67.68
CA LEU A 19 81.89 -18.10 -67.07
C LEU A 19 81.80 -18.18 -65.52
N PRO A 20 82.92 -18.14 -64.78
CA PRO A 20 83.85 -19.22 -64.46
C PRO A 20 83.74 -19.65 -62.98
N ASN A 21 84.46 -20.71 -62.60
CA ASN A 21 84.60 -21.22 -61.23
C ASN A 21 85.00 -20.12 -60.23
N ILE A 22 84.02 -19.57 -59.51
CA ILE A 22 84.26 -18.80 -58.28
C ILE A 22 84.11 -19.80 -57.14
N THR A 23 85.23 -20.16 -56.50
CA THR A 23 85.23 -20.90 -55.24
C THR A 23 84.45 -20.08 -54.20
N ILE A 24 83.21 -20.49 -53.92
CA ILE A 24 82.36 -19.86 -52.91
C ILE A 24 83.00 -20.16 -51.55
N GLN A 25 83.66 -19.17 -50.94
CA GLN A 25 83.94 -19.21 -49.51
C GLN A 25 82.59 -19.14 -48.78
N VAL A 26 82.10 -20.29 -48.33
CA VAL A 26 80.96 -20.35 -47.41
C VAL A 26 81.43 -19.83 -46.06
N ARG A 27 81.17 -18.55 -45.78
CA ARG A 27 81.29 -18.01 -44.42
C ARG A 27 80.04 -18.41 -43.64
N THR A 28 80.15 -19.45 -42.82
CA THR A 28 79.16 -19.72 -41.78
C THR A 28 79.24 -18.62 -40.73
N ALA A 29 78.19 -17.81 -40.59
CA ALA A 29 78.07 -16.86 -39.50
C ALA A 29 77.96 -17.63 -38.16
N THR A 30 78.86 -17.35 -37.22
CA THR A 30 78.96 -18.01 -35.89
C THR A 30 77.91 -17.55 -34.88
N LYS A 31 76.77 -17.01 -35.31
CA LYS A 31 75.61 -16.78 -34.43
C LYS A 31 74.31 -17.20 -35.09
N LYS A 32 73.86 -18.41 -34.77
CA LYS A 32 72.50 -18.92 -35.05
C LYS A 32 71.46 -18.52 -33.98
N ALA A 33 71.85 -17.72 -32.99
CA ALA A 33 70.98 -17.34 -31.88
C ALA A 33 71.28 -15.92 -31.38
N ALA A 34 70.63 -14.92 -31.97
CA ALA A 34 70.50 -13.60 -31.38
C ALA A 34 68.99 -13.28 -31.25
N GLY A 35 68.41 -13.90 -30.22
CA GLY A 35 67.12 -13.59 -29.56
C GLY A 35 65.99 -12.94 -30.37
N SER A 36 65.09 -13.74 -30.95
CA SER A 36 63.76 -13.27 -31.38
C SER A 36 62.78 -13.15 -30.20
N ARG A 37 63.15 -12.45 -29.12
CA ARG A 37 62.20 -12.14 -28.04
C ARG A 37 62.57 -10.90 -27.23
N THR A 38 62.58 -9.74 -27.85
CA THR A 38 62.44 -8.47 -27.13
C THR A 38 60.94 -8.21 -26.88
N SER A 39 60.49 -8.36 -25.63
CA SER A 39 59.11 -8.05 -25.25
C SER A 39 58.94 -6.54 -25.06
N MET A 40 58.96 -5.78 -26.15
CA MET A 40 58.64 -4.35 -26.17
C MET A 40 57.11 -4.16 -26.15
N LYS A 41 56.44 -4.69 -25.11
CA LYS A 41 54.99 -4.60 -24.93
C LYS A 41 54.68 -3.67 -23.75
N ASP A 42 54.29 -2.44 -24.06
CA ASP A 42 53.69 -1.53 -23.09
C ASP A 42 52.29 -1.12 -23.55
N SER A 43 51.42 -0.81 -22.59
CA SER A 43 50.07 -0.36 -22.86
C SER A 43 49.98 1.16 -22.87
N ALA A 44 49.14 1.72 -23.74
CA ALA A 44 48.91 3.17 -23.75
C ALA A 44 48.35 3.68 -22.41
N GLY A 45 48.82 4.86 -21.99
CA GLY A 45 48.33 5.55 -20.79
C GLY A 45 46.81 5.74 -20.80
N ARG A 46 46.16 5.47 -19.66
CA ARG A 46 44.68 5.46 -19.54
C ARG A 46 44.05 6.83 -19.26
N ARG A 47 44.84 7.91 -19.27
CA ARG A 47 44.39 9.30 -19.05
C ARG A 47 43.55 9.48 -17.77
N LEU A 48 43.91 8.77 -16.69
CA LEU A 48 43.30 8.88 -15.37
C LEU A 48 43.64 10.23 -14.71
N GLY A 49 43.00 10.55 -13.60
CA GLY A 49 43.20 11.79 -12.85
C GLY A 49 41.99 12.72 -12.84
N PRO A 50 42.11 13.87 -12.16
CA PRO A 50 41.06 14.86 -12.06
C PRO A 50 40.75 15.46 -13.44
N LYS A 51 39.47 15.71 -13.67
CA LYS A 51 38.93 16.36 -14.88
C LYS A 51 38.30 17.71 -14.55
N LYS A 52 37.91 17.89 -13.29
CA LYS A 52 37.51 19.17 -12.71
C LYS A 52 38.29 19.39 -11.43
N TYR A 53 38.62 20.65 -11.18
CA TYR A 53 39.43 21.09 -10.04
C TYR A 53 38.57 21.83 -9.01
N GLU A 54 39.15 22.07 -7.84
CA GLU A 54 38.53 22.82 -6.73
C GLU A 54 37.94 24.15 -7.21
N GLY A 55 36.71 24.45 -6.78
CA GLY A 55 35.99 25.69 -7.11
C GLY A 55 35.45 25.77 -8.54
N GLN A 56 35.69 24.78 -9.40
CA GLN A 56 35.18 24.83 -10.78
C GLN A 56 33.67 24.60 -10.86
N ILE A 57 33.03 25.32 -11.77
CA ILE A 57 31.60 25.15 -12.07
C ILE A 57 31.40 23.86 -12.86
N VAL A 58 30.39 23.09 -12.46
CA VAL A 58 30.01 21.83 -13.10
C VAL A 58 28.52 21.75 -13.36
N LYS A 59 28.16 21.01 -14.40
CA LYS A 59 26.78 20.65 -14.76
C LYS A 59 26.50 19.17 -14.41
N PRO A 60 25.23 18.78 -14.23
CA PRO A 60 24.87 17.38 -14.04
C PRO A 60 25.44 16.48 -15.15
N GLY A 61 26.06 15.37 -14.77
CA GLY A 61 26.70 14.40 -15.65
C GLY A 61 28.17 14.69 -16.00
N GLU A 62 28.73 15.87 -15.66
CA GLU A 62 30.14 16.15 -15.91
C GLU A 62 31.05 15.28 -15.04
N ILE A 63 32.10 14.72 -15.66
CA ILE A 63 33.10 13.89 -14.98
C ILE A 63 34.03 14.78 -14.15
N LEU A 64 34.19 14.45 -12.86
CA LEU A 64 35.07 15.14 -11.93
C LEU A 64 36.43 14.45 -11.81
N MET A 65 36.44 13.11 -11.75
CA MET A 65 37.64 12.30 -11.53
C MET A 65 37.54 10.97 -12.27
N ARG A 66 38.57 10.60 -13.04
CA ARG A 66 38.73 9.23 -13.57
C ARG A 66 39.79 8.50 -12.78
N GLN A 67 39.48 7.31 -12.27
CA GLN A 67 40.39 6.58 -11.37
C GLN A 67 40.29 5.07 -11.55
N ARG A 68 41.20 4.34 -10.91
CA ARG A 68 41.13 2.89 -10.73
C ARG A 68 41.06 2.65 -9.22
N GLY A 69 39.94 2.08 -8.77
CA GLY A 69 39.55 2.10 -7.35
C GLY A 69 39.18 3.50 -6.87
N THR A 70 38.69 3.59 -5.64
CA THR A 70 38.25 4.84 -5.00
C THR A 70 39.40 5.54 -4.28
N LYS A 71 40.26 6.22 -5.04
CA LYS A 71 41.26 7.13 -4.44
C LYS A 71 40.57 8.35 -3.84
N PHE A 72 39.55 8.84 -4.53
CA PHE A 72 38.55 9.75 -3.99
C PHE A 72 37.20 9.03 -3.91
N TYR A 73 36.45 9.32 -2.86
CA TYR A 73 35.11 8.85 -2.61
C TYR A 73 34.08 9.90 -3.06
N PRO A 74 32.88 9.48 -3.51
CA PRO A 74 31.81 10.40 -3.83
C PRO A 74 31.31 11.07 -2.53
N GLY A 75 31.35 12.40 -2.51
CA GLY A 75 30.84 13.24 -1.44
C GLY A 75 29.43 13.75 -1.75
N GLU A 76 29.10 14.95 -1.25
CA GLU A 76 27.79 15.57 -1.48
C GLU A 76 27.51 15.85 -2.98
N ASN A 77 26.27 15.60 -3.42
CA ASN A 77 25.77 15.89 -4.79
C ASN A 77 26.59 15.27 -5.93
N VAL A 78 27.22 14.14 -5.67
CA VAL A 78 28.14 13.45 -6.58
C VAL A 78 27.83 11.96 -6.65
N GLY A 79 27.93 11.39 -7.86
CA GLY A 79 27.74 9.97 -8.13
C GLY A 79 29.05 9.27 -8.48
N ILE A 80 29.04 7.93 -8.42
CA ILE A 80 30.15 7.08 -8.82
C ILE A 80 29.71 6.09 -9.91
N GLY A 81 30.47 6.02 -11.00
CA GLY A 81 30.24 5.09 -12.11
C GLY A 81 30.87 3.72 -11.87
N LYS A 82 30.62 2.79 -12.81
CA LYS A 82 31.15 1.41 -12.75
C LYS A 82 32.68 1.35 -12.67
N ASP A 83 33.38 2.24 -13.37
CA ASP A 83 34.83 2.32 -13.36
C ASP A 83 35.38 3.20 -12.22
N HIS A 84 34.57 3.45 -11.19
CA HIS A 84 34.84 4.38 -10.08
C HIS A 84 35.03 5.84 -10.51
N THR A 85 34.61 6.20 -11.73
CA THR A 85 34.59 7.59 -12.19
C THR A 85 33.60 8.39 -11.36
N ILE A 86 34.03 9.53 -10.84
CA ILE A 86 33.20 10.45 -10.06
C ILE A 86 32.57 11.46 -11.01
N PHE A 87 31.26 11.69 -10.90
CA PHE A 87 30.52 12.64 -11.74
C PHE A 87 29.53 13.48 -10.93
N ALA A 88 29.26 14.70 -11.38
CA ALA A 88 28.32 15.60 -10.71
C ALA A 88 26.87 15.16 -10.91
N LEU A 89 26.06 15.10 -9.84
CA LEU A 89 24.62 14.88 -9.93
C LEU A 89 23.86 16.20 -10.09
N GLU A 90 24.39 17.27 -9.51
CA GLU A 90 23.78 18.60 -9.56
C GLU A 90 24.73 19.64 -10.16
N LYS A 91 24.15 20.77 -10.60
CA LYS A 91 24.93 21.95 -10.99
C LYS A 91 25.49 22.62 -9.73
N GLY A 92 26.78 22.95 -9.73
CA GLY A 92 27.41 23.62 -8.58
C GLY A 92 28.90 23.81 -8.76
N PHE A 93 29.61 23.82 -7.64
CA PHE A 93 31.05 24.06 -7.54
C PHE A 93 31.75 22.84 -6.93
N VAL A 94 32.79 22.35 -7.57
CA VAL A 94 33.53 21.17 -7.10
C VAL A 94 34.30 21.50 -5.83
N ARG A 95 34.20 20.63 -4.82
CA ARG A 95 34.91 20.74 -3.55
C ARG A 95 35.58 19.41 -3.20
N PHE A 96 36.87 19.45 -2.94
CA PHE A 96 37.67 18.35 -2.41
C PHE A 96 37.82 18.55 -0.90
N TYR A 97 37.42 17.56 -0.10
CA TYR A 97 37.41 17.70 1.35
C TYR A 97 37.69 16.40 2.07
N LEU A 98 37.94 16.51 3.38
CA LEU A 98 38.02 15.40 4.32
C LEU A 98 36.80 15.47 5.21
N ASP A 99 36.14 14.34 5.42
CA ASP A 99 34.96 14.25 6.26
C ASP A 99 35.37 13.65 7.63
N PRO A 100 35.10 14.32 8.76
CA PRO A 100 35.35 13.77 10.10
C PRO A 100 34.73 12.39 10.33
N PHE A 101 33.58 12.08 9.70
CA PHE A 101 32.96 10.75 9.81
C PHE A 101 33.79 9.65 9.16
N HIS A 102 34.71 10.01 8.25
CA HIS A 102 35.50 9.09 7.45
C HIS A 102 36.98 9.53 7.37
N PRO A 103 37.74 9.39 8.47
CA PRO A 103 39.01 10.08 8.69
C PRO A 103 40.13 9.72 7.71
N LYS A 104 40.11 8.52 7.10
CA LYS A 104 41.14 8.04 6.16
C LYS A 104 40.72 8.16 4.69
N ARG A 105 39.60 8.83 4.40
CA ARG A 105 39.02 8.91 3.05
C ARG A 105 39.01 10.34 2.56
N ARG A 106 39.31 10.52 1.27
CA ARG A 106 39.26 11.81 0.57
C ARG A 106 37.98 11.87 -0.25
N PHE A 107 37.26 12.98 -0.18
CA PHE A 107 35.98 13.14 -0.85
C PHE A 107 36.04 14.18 -1.97
N VAL A 108 35.17 13.99 -2.95
CA VAL A 108 34.84 14.99 -3.97
C VAL A 108 33.35 15.20 -3.94
N GLY A 109 32.93 16.40 -3.62
CA GLY A 109 31.54 16.82 -3.63
C GLY A 109 31.31 18.01 -4.56
N VAL A 110 30.04 18.36 -4.72
CA VAL A 110 29.59 19.55 -5.44
C VAL A 110 28.75 20.39 -4.49
N ALA A 111 29.28 21.56 -4.12
CA ALA A 111 28.55 22.55 -3.36
C ALA A 111 27.56 23.30 -4.28
N LEU A 112 26.33 23.51 -3.83
CA LEU A 112 25.28 24.12 -4.66
C LEU A 112 25.50 25.61 -4.92
N LYS A 113 26.23 26.28 -4.03
CA LYS A 113 26.68 27.68 -4.13
C LYS A 113 28.19 27.73 -3.93
N SER A 114 28.81 28.80 -4.42
CA SER A 114 30.26 29.03 -4.28
C SER A 114 30.67 29.14 -2.81
N ASP A 115 29.83 29.76 -2.00
CA ASP A 115 30.21 30.20 -0.64
C ASP A 115 30.14 29.05 0.37
N ILE A 116 29.42 27.98 0.01
CA ILE A 116 29.26 26.79 0.84
C ILE A 116 30.57 25.98 0.76
N LYS A 117 31.11 25.69 1.94
CA LYS A 117 32.26 24.80 2.11
C LYS A 117 31.76 23.39 2.39
N LEU A 118 32.48 22.40 1.88
CA LEU A 118 32.29 21.00 2.23
C LEU A 118 33.43 20.54 3.15
N PRO A 119 33.19 19.69 4.16
CA PRO A 119 31.90 19.07 4.50
C PRO A 119 30.91 20.08 5.12
N THR A 120 29.61 19.91 4.87
CA THR A 120 28.59 20.73 5.54
C THR A 120 28.44 20.33 7.01
N PRO A 121 28.02 21.24 7.91
CA PRO A 121 27.75 20.90 9.30
C PRO A 121 26.66 19.81 9.40
N HIS A 122 26.93 18.77 10.19
CA HIS A 122 26.10 17.56 10.21
C HIS A 122 24.63 17.77 10.61
N PHE A 123 24.39 18.66 11.59
CA PHE A 123 23.06 18.92 12.13
C PHE A 123 22.32 20.05 11.39
N GLU A 124 22.98 20.73 10.45
CA GLU A 124 22.32 21.76 9.65
C GLU A 124 21.39 21.12 8.61
N PRO A 125 20.29 21.80 8.25
CA PRO A 125 19.40 21.32 7.22
C PRO A 125 20.15 21.19 5.89
N ARG A 126 20.01 20.02 5.25
CA ARG A 126 20.65 19.77 3.96
C ARG A 126 20.17 20.78 2.92
N ILE A 127 21.12 21.47 2.29
CA ILE A 127 20.86 22.38 1.18
C ILE A 127 20.51 21.52 -0.04
N ARG A 128 19.34 21.75 -0.64
CA ARG A 128 18.81 21.00 -1.78
C ARG A 128 18.41 21.92 -2.92
N ARG A 129 18.53 21.47 -4.16
CA ARG A 129 18.04 22.17 -5.35
C ARG A 129 16.70 21.59 -5.80
N PHE A 130 15.66 22.43 -5.92
CA PHE A 130 14.36 21.98 -6.44
C PHE A 130 14.43 21.58 -7.92
N GLY A 131 15.16 22.35 -8.73
CA GLY A 131 15.52 21.97 -10.10
C GLY A 131 14.37 21.99 -11.13
N ARG A 132 13.20 22.53 -10.77
CA ARG A 132 12.03 22.65 -11.64
C ARG A 132 11.52 24.09 -11.65
N ARG A 133 10.72 24.43 -12.68
CA ARG A 133 10.07 25.74 -12.83
C ARG A 133 8.58 25.56 -13.08
N LEU A 134 7.79 26.56 -12.69
CA LEU A 134 6.38 26.61 -13.03
C LEU A 134 6.19 26.74 -14.55
N ILE A 135 5.20 26.02 -15.08
CA ILE A 135 4.83 26.11 -16.49
C ILE A 135 3.85 27.28 -16.63
N ILE A 136 4.34 28.42 -17.10
CA ILE A 136 3.53 29.64 -17.26
C ILE A 136 2.56 29.51 -18.45
N ASN A 137 2.96 28.78 -19.49
CA ASN A 137 2.12 28.60 -20.67
C ASN A 137 0.95 27.65 -20.36
N PRO A 138 -0.32 28.09 -20.49
CA PRO A 138 -1.48 27.31 -20.10
C PRO A 138 -1.64 26.03 -20.94
N ALA A 139 -1.34 26.07 -22.24
CA ALA A 139 -1.44 24.90 -23.09
C ALA A 139 -0.40 23.82 -22.73
N ALA A 140 0.80 24.24 -22.31
CA ALA A 140 1.81 23.32 -21.83
C ALA A 140 1.45 22.77 -20.44
N ALA A 141 0.87 23.59 -19.56
CA ALA A 141 0.38 23.16 -18.25
C ALA A 141 -0.72 22.10 -18.38
N GLN A 142 -1.70 22.34 -19.25
CA GLN A 142 -2.79 21.39 -19.49
C GLN A 142 -2.28 20.06 -20.08
N LYS A 143 -1.26 20.10 -20.95
CA LYS A 143 -0.62 18.86 -21.45
C LYS A 143 0.06 18.07 -20.34
N GLU A 144 0.73 18.75 -19.41
CA GLU A 144 1.36 18.13 -18.25
C GLU A 144 0.30 17.53 -17.31
N GLU A 145 -0.78 18.26 -17.02
CA GLU A 145 -1.91 17.79 -16.20
C GLU A 145 -2.58 16.53 -16.79
N ASN A 146 -2.74 16.50 -18.12
CA ASN A 146 -3.31 15.36 -18.82
C ASN A 146 -2.36 14.15 -18.89
N SER A 147 -1.07 14.34 -18.59
CA SER A 147 -0.09 13.27 -18.67
C SER A 147 -0.21 12.36 -17.42
N LEU A 148 -0.47 11.08 -17.66
CA LEU A 148 -0.57 10.05 -16.62
C LEU A 148 0.50 8.98 -16.83
N ASN A 149 0.97 8.39 -15.74
CA ASN A 149 1.81 7.21 -15.84
C ASN A 149 1.00 6.06 -16.48
N ARG A 150 1.62 5.21 -17.29
CA ARG A 150 0.98 4.06 -17.95
C ARG A 150 0.15 3.22 -16.97
N LYS A 151 0.67 2.97 -15.76
CA LYS A 151 -0.06 2.22 -14.73
C LYS A 151 -1.35 2.91 -14.28
N GLN A 152 -1.31 4.22 -14.09
CA GLN A 152 -2.48 5.02 -13.71
C GLN A 152 -3.50 5.05 -14.84
N TYR A 153 -3.05 5.23 -16.09
CA TYR A 153 -3.92 5.21 -17.26
C TYR A 153 -4.67 3.88 -17.39
N LEU A 154 -3.98 2.75 -17.29
CA LEU A 154 -4.59 1.42 -17.39
C LEU A 154 -5.58 1.12 -16.25
N GLN A 155 -5.36 1.67 -15.06
CA GLN A 155 -6.23 1.43 -13.89
C GLN A 155 -7.36 2.46 -13.77
N ARG A 156 -7.28 3.59 -14.46
CA ARG A 156 -8.19 4.73 -14.30
C ARG A 156 -9.65 4.33 -14.37
N ASP A 157 -10.04 3.65 -15.45
CA ASP A 157 -11.44 3.36 -15.72
C ASP A 157 -12.00 2.36 -14.70
N SER A 158 -11.20 1.36 -14.29
CA SER A 158 -11.57 0.41 -13.23
C SER A 158 -11.79 1.08 -11.87
N ILE A 159 -10.98 2.09 -11.53
CA ILE A 159 -11.10 2.85 -10.27
C ILE A 159 -12.34 3.74 -10.31
N VAL A 160 -12.62 4.37 -11.46
CA VAL A 160 -13.82 5.20 -11.66
C VAL A 160 -15.08 4.33 -11.55
N ASP A 161 -15.10 3.15 -12.15
CA ASP A 161 -16.24 2.24 -12.04
C ASP A 161 -16.45 1.75 -10.59
N ALA A 162 -15.36 1.44 -9.88
CA ALA A 162 -15.41 1.10 -8.46
C ALA A 162 -15.87 2.28 -7.59
N MET A 163 -15.57 3.52 -7.98
CA MET A 163 -16.07 4.73 -7.33
C MET A 163 -17.58 4.90 -7.56
N LYS A 164 -18.06 4.81 -8.80
CA LYS A 164 -19.49 4.86 -9.14
C LYS A 164 -20.30 3.81 -8.40
N LYS A 165 -19.81 2.56 -8.35
CA LYS A 165 -20.45 1.48 -7.57
C LYS A 165 -20.56 1.83 -6.08
N ARG A 166 -19.55 2.48 -5.50
CA ARG A 166 -19.58 2.93 -4.09
C ARG A 166 -20.56 4.08 -3.89
N GLU A 167 -20.71 4.98 -4.86
CA GLU A 167 -21.69 6.08 -4.82
C GLU A 167 -23.11 5.55 -4.83
N VAL A 168 -23.45 4.63 -5.74
CA VAL A 168 -24.78 3.98 -5.80
C VAL A 168 -25.13 3.33 -4.46
N VAL A 169 -24.19 2.60 -3.85
CA VAL A 169 -24.42 1.97 -2.54
C VAL A 169 -24.61 3.01 -1.43
N ARG A 170 -23.91 4.15 -1.47
CA ARG A 170 -24.11 5.23 -0.49
C ARG A 170 -25.47 5.90 -0.65
N GLU A 171 -25.91 6.13 -1.88
CA GLU A 171 -27.24 6.69 -2.16
C GLU A 171 -28.35 5.78 -1.66
N GLN A 172 -28.26 4.47 -1.96
CA GLN A 172 -29.19 3.47 -1.43
C GLN A 172 -29.24 3.49 0.10
N LEU A 173 -28.09 3.55 0.78
CA LEU A 173 -28.04 3.65 2.23
C LEU A 173 -28.66 4.95 2.78
N LYS A 174 -28.44 6.09 2.10
CA LYS A 174 -29.08 7.36 2.48
C LYS A 174 -30.60 7.24 2.41
N ASP A 175 -31.11 6.61 1.35
CA ASP A 175 -32.54 6.39 1.15
C ASP A 175 -33.13 5.45 2.21
N ASP A 176 -32.41 4.37 2.53
CA ASP A 176 -32.79 3.43 3.60
C ASP A 176 -32.86 4.13 4.96
N PHE A 177 -31.93 5.04 5.28
CA PHE A 177 -32.00 5.82 6.52
C PHE A 177 -33.22 6.73 6.56
N ILE A 178 -33.51 7.45 5.49
CA ILE A 178 -34.68 8.34 5.45
C ILE A 178 -35.97 7.55 5.55
N LYS A 179 -36.05 6.40 4.86
CA LYS A 179 -37.17 5.47 4.97
C LYS A 179 -37.37 4.99 6.40
N THR A 180 -36.31 4.50 7.05
CA THR A 180 -36.38 4.02 8.45
C THR A 180 -36.75 5.13 9.44
N LEU A 181 -36.24 6.36 9.28
CA LEU A 181 -36.62 7.51 10.11
C LEU A 181 -38.11 7.88 9.98
N ARG A 182 -38.68 7.79 8.77
CA ARG A 182 -40.10 8.08 8.52
C ARG A 182 -41.01 6.96 9.06
N GLU A 183 -40.65 5.70 8.80
CA GLU A 183 -41.48 4.54 9.15
C GLU A 183 -41.41 4.19 10.65
N LEU A 184 -40.20 4.06 11.19
CA LEU A 184 -40.00 3.56 12.56
C LEU A 184 -40.12 4.68 13.61
N LEU A 185 -39.59 5.86 13.29
CA LEU A 185 -39.46 6.96 14.26
C LEU A 185 -40.46 8.09 14.03
N LYS A 186 -41.29 7.99 12.98
CA LYS A 186 -42.35 8.95 12.62
C LYS A 186 -41.88 10.40 12.61
N MET A 187 -40.63 10.63 12.22
CA MET A 187 -40.06 11.97 12.15
C MET A 187 -40.55 12.69 10.89
N ASN A 188 -41.09 13.90 11.04
CA ASN A 188 -41.39 14.76 9.90
C ASN A 188 -40.08 15.38 9.38
N ILE A 189 -39.61 14.91 8.22
CA ILE A 189 -38.35 15.34 7.60
C ILE A 189 -38.67 16.01 6.28
N GLN A 190 -38.32 17.29 6.17
CA GLN A 190 -38.43 18.06 4.93
C GLN A 190 -37.38 17.61 3.90
N GLU A 191 -37.66 17.85 2.63
CA GLU A 191 -36.75 17.44 1.55
C GLU A 191 -35.42 18.22 1.56
N SER A 192 -35.44 19.47 2.03
CA SER A 192 -34.23 20.31 2.21
C SER A 192 -33.25 19.75 3.24
N GLU A 193 -33.73 19.06 4.26
CA GLU A 193 -32.92 18.56 5.38
C GLU A 193 -32.44 17.13 5.17
N ARG A 194 -33.04 16.43 4.19
CA ARG A 194 -32.79 15.03 3.86
C ARG A 194 -31.30 14.73 3.67
N ASP A 195 -30.59 15.57 2.91
CA ASP A 195 -29.19 15.30 2.58
C ASP A 195 -28.27 15.49 3.79
N VAL A 196 -28.51 16.52 4.61
CA VAL A 196 -27.76 16.79 5.84
C VAL A 196 -27.93 15.65 6.85
N ILE A 197 -29.16 15.19 7.06
CA ILE A 197 -29.47 14.10 7.99
C ILE A 197 -28.85 12.79 7.50
N SER A 198 -29.07 12.45 6.23
CA SER A 198 -28.59 11.17 5.67
C SER A 198 -27.06 11.13 5.57
N SER A 199 -26.40 12.25 5.26
CA SER A 199 -24.94 12.35 5.25
C SER A 199 -24.33 12.20 6.66
N TYR A 200 -24.93 12.82 7.68
CA TYR A 200 -24.53 12.64 9.07
C TYR A 200 -24.62 11.16 9.50
N LEU A 201 -25.76 10.51 9.27
CA LEU A 201 -25.96 9.10 9.62
C LEU A 201 -25.04 8.16 8.84
N LEU A 202 -24.83 8.41 7.54
CA LEU A 202 -23.87 7.67 6.72
C LEU A 202 -22.45 7.78 7.30
N ARG A 203 -22.07 8.96 7.78
CA ARG A 203 -20.74 9.21 8.36
C ARG A 203 -20.59 8.52 9.72
N VAL A 204 -21.58 8.64 10.61
CA VAL A 204 -21.60 7.92 11.90
C VAL A 204 -21.48 6.41 11.66
N ARG A 205 -22.26 5.86 10.72
CA ARG A 205 -22.18 4.44 10.35
C ARG A 205 -20.80 4.05 9.85
N SER A 206 -20.18 4.89 9.01
CA SER A 206 -18.83 4.63 8.50
C SER A 206 -17.79 4.62 9.62
N CYS A 207 -17.90 5.52 10.59
CA CYS A 207 -17.02 5.56 11.75
C CYS A 207 -17.17 4.31 12.62
N LEU A 208 -18.41 3.90 12.91
CA LEU A 208 -18.68 2.66 13.65
C LEU A 208 -18.13 1.42 12.93
N LYS A 209 -18.31 1.34 11.60
CA LYS A 209 -17.74 0.27 10.78
C LYS A 209 -16.21 0.19 10.89
N ASN A 210 -15.56 1.34 11.06
CA ASN A 210 -14.10 1.45 11.15
C ASN A 210 -13.56 1.24 12.57
N GLY A 211 -14.42 1.01 13.58
CA GLY A 211 -14.02 0.69 14.94
C GLY A 211 -13.91 1.88 15.90
N PHE A 212 -14.48 3.04 15.56
CA PHE A 212 -14.60 4.14 16.51
C PHE A 212 -15.69 3.87 17.56
N SER A 213 -15.53 4.44 18.75
CA SER A 213 -16.60 4.45 19.77
C SER A 213 -17.81 5.25 19.24
N LEU A 214 -19.00 5.03 19.81
CA LEU A 214 -20.21 5.74 19.35
C LEU A 214 -20.08 7.26 19.54
N GLN A 215 -19.54 7.69 20.68
CA GLN A 215 -19.34 9.12 20.98
C GLN A 215 -18.33 9.75 20.01
N ASP A 216 -17.19 9.09 19.77
CA ASP A 216 -16.19 9.58 18.82
C ASP A 216 -16.75 9.57 17.39
N ALA A 217 -17.54 8.57 17.02
CA ALA A 217 -18.18 8.47 15.71
C ALA A 217 -19.14 9.64 15.46
N GLN A 218 -19.96 9.99 16.46
CA GLN A 218 -20.88 11.12 16.41
C GLN A 218 -20.13 12.45 16.33
N PHE A 219 -19.13 12.65 17.19
CA PHE A 219 -18.27 13.83 17.17
C PHE A 219 -17.56 14.01 15.83
N ASN A 220 -16.91 12.96 15.32
CA ASN A 220 -16.19 13.00 14.04
C ASN A 220 -17.12 13.25 12.85
N ALA A 221 -18.36 12.74 12.90
CA ALA A 221 -19.35 12.98 11.86
C ALA A 221 -19.83 14.44 11.85
N LEU A 222 -20.14 14.98 13.03
CA LEU A 222 -20.52 16.39 13.19
C LEU A 222 -19.39 17.33 12.74
N TYR A 223 -18.18 17.10 13.26
CA TYR A 223 -17.02 17.93 12.96
C TYR A 223 -16.68 17.93 11.46
N TYR A 224 -16.78 16.77 10.80
CA TYR A 224 -16.58 16.65 9.35
C TYR A 224 -17.54 17.56 8.57
N LEU A 225 -18.83 17.51 8.87
CA LEU A 225 -19.84 18.33 8.18
C LEU A 225 -19.70 19.82 8.51
N GLN A 226 -19.31 20.17 9.74
CA GLN A 226 -18.99 21.56 10.10
C GLN A 226 -17.79 22.09 9.30
N GLN A 227 -16.76 21.27 9.11
CA GLN A 227 -15.61 21.63 8.27
C GLN A 227 -15.97 21.76 6.80
N GLU A 228 -16.88 20.93 6.27
CA GLU A 228 -17.39 21.12 4.91
C GLU A 228 -18.13 22.46 4.75
N LEU A 229 -18.92 22.87 5.75
CA LEU A 229 -19.56 24.17 5.77
C LEU A 229 -18.54 25.32 5.83
N ASP A 230 -17.47 25.18 6.62
CA ASP A 230 -16.39 26.17 6.68
C ASP A 230 -15.66 26.31 5.33
N LEU A 231 -15.36 25.19 4.69
CA LEU A 231 -14.73 25.16 3.37
C LEU A 231 -15.66 25.73 2.29
N GLN A 232 -16.97 25.53 2.41
CA GLN A 232 -17.94 26.12 1.50
C GLN A 232 -18.08 27.63 1.73
N ALA A 233 -18.19 28.07 2.98
CA ALA A 233 -18.29 29.49 3.32
C ALA A 233 -17.04 30.27 2.88
N THR A 234 -15.85 29.69 3.02
CA THR A 234 -14.60 30.31 2.53
C THR A 234 -14.54 30.36 1.00
N ARG A 235 -15.02 29.32 0.30
CA ARG A 235 -15.08 29.30 -1.17
C ARG A 235 -16.07 30.32 -1.73
N ASP A 236 -17.25 30.40 -1.12
CA ASP A 236 -18.37 31.20 -1.61
C ASP A 236 -18.44 32.59 -0.93
N SER A 237 -17.49 32.89 -0.02
CA SER A 237 -17.41 34.14 0.75
C SER A 237 -18.70 34.49 1.50
N TRP A 238 -19.29 33.52 2.20
CA TRP A 238 -20.51 33.72 2.99
C TRP A 238 -20.29 34.68 4.17
N PRO A 239 -21.34 35.41 4.59
CA PRO A 239 -21.29 36.13 5.86
C PRO A 239 -21.23 35.13 7.02
N GLN A 240 -20.51 35.52 8.08
CA GLN A 240 -20.30 34.69 9.26
C GLN A 240 -21.61 34.27 9.93
N THR A 241 -22.63 35.13 9.87
CA THR A 241 -23.98 34.88 10.42
C THR A 241 -24.64 33.65 9.79
N ASP A 242 -24.51 33.49 8.47
CA ASP A 242 -25.16 32.41 7.72
C ASP A 242 -24.45 31.07 7.96
N LEU A 243 -23.12 31.12 8.06
CA LEU A 243 -22.30 29.97 8.44
C LEU A 243 -22.67 29.47 9.84
N GLU A 244 -22.76 30.39 10.81
CA GLU A 244 -23.15 30.06 12.19
C GLU A 244 -24.59 29.51 12.26
N ALA A 245 -25.53 30.12 11.54
CA ALA A 245 -26.90 29.61 11.46
C ALA A 245 -26.95 28.16 10.92
N LYS A 246 -26.20 27.85 9.86
CA LYS A 246 -26.12 26.49 9.29
C LYS A 246 -25.43 25.51 10.23
N LYS A 247 -24.35 25.91 10.90
CA LYS A 247 -23.68 25.08 11.91
C LYS A 247 -24.57 24.79 13.11
N ASN A 248 -25.32 25.77 13.58
CA ASN A 248 -26.27 25.62 14.67
C ASN A 248 -27.41 24.68 14.26
N ALA A 249 -27.95 24.82 13.04
CA ALA A 249 -28.95 23.91 12.51
C ALA A 249 -28.43 22.46 12.39
N LEU A 250 -27.19 22.28 11.93
CA LEU A 250 -26.54 20.97 11.89
C LEU A 250 -26.37 20.38 13.31
N HIS A 251 -25.94 21.20 14.27
CA HIS A 251 -25.77 20.78 15.64
C HIS A 251 -27.10 20.35 16.28
N THR A 252 -28.17 21.14 16.11
CA THR A 252 -29.50 20.78 16.64
C THR A 252 -30.01 19.48 16.04
N TRP A 253 -29.82 19.26 14.73
CA TRP A 253 -30.13 17.99 14.09
C TRP A 253 -29.28 16.83 14.62
N SER A 254 -27.98 17.03 14.83
CA SER A 254 -27.10 15.99 15.36
C SER A 254 -27.53 15.56 16.77
N VAL A 255 -27.85 16.50 17.65
CA VAL A 255 -28.34 16.23 19.02
C VAL A 255 -29.66 15.48 18.96
N LYS A 256 -30.59 15.92 18.11
CA LYS A 256 -31.89 15.26 17.91
C LYS A 256 -31.75 13.84 17.38
N LEU A 257 -30.85 13.61 16.42
CA LEU A 257 -30.59 12.27 15.88
C LEU A 257 -29.92 11.38 16.92
N ASN A 258 -28.98 11.89 17.70
CA ASN A 258 -28.27 11.14 18.73
C ASN A 258 -29.20 10.69 19.87
N SER A 259 -30.22 11.49 20.21
CA SER A 259 -31.21 11.11 21.22
C SER A 259 -32.29 10.17 20.69
N THR A 260 -32.56 10.20 19.38
CA THR A 260 -33.69 9.45 18.77
C THR A 260 -33.25 8.13 18.14
N THR A 261 -32.03 8.07 17.61
CA THR A 261 -31.55 6.94 16.80
C THR A 261 -30.32 6.27 17.40
N SER A 262 -30.13 5.00 17.07
CA SER A 262 -28.89 4.26 17.32
C SER A 262 -28.60 3.30 16.17
N PHE A 263 -27.38 2.79 16.09
CA PHE A 263 -27.02 1.73 15.17
C PHE A 263 -26.95 0.40 15.92
N ASN A 264 -27.56 -0.63 15.34
CA ASN A 264 -27.46 -1.98 15.86
C ASN A 264 -26.12 -2.62 15.50
N ASN A 265 -25.88 -3.85 15.94
CA ASN A 265 -24.60 -4.53 15.73
C ASN A 265 -24.29 -4.89 14.25
N ARG A 266 -25.30 -4.82 13.37
CA ARG A 266 -25.17 -5.00 11.91
C ARG A 266 -25.07 -3.67 11.16
N LEU A 267 -25.05 -2.55 11.88
CA LEU A 267 -25.01 -1.20 11.33
C LEU A 267 -26.28 -0.81 10.56
N GLU A 268 -27.44 -1.32 11.00
CA GLU A 268 -28.77 -0.88 10.60
C GLU A 268 -29.26 0.18 11.61
N LEU A 269 -30.06 1.13 11.14
CA LEU A 269 -30.60 2.21 11.97
C LEU A 269 -31.80 1.70 12.78
N ILE A 270 -31.80 2.00 14.08
CA ILE A 270 -32.85 1.63 15.04
C ILE A 270 -33.18 2.83 15.93
N ALA A 271 -34.24 2.69 16.75
CA ALA A 271 -34.51 3.63 17.83
C ALA A 271 -33.37 3.65 18.85
N PHE A 272 -33.18 4.81 19.48
CA PHE A 272 -32.20 4.96 20.55
C PHE A 272 -32.56 4.08 21.76
N ILE A 273 -31.53 3.46 22.33
CA ILE A 273 -31.63 2.63 23.54
C ILE A 273 -30.47 3.07 24.43
N SER A 274 -30.79 3.41 25.68
CA SER A 274 -29.78 3.85 26.64
C SER A 274 -28.82 2.70 27.00
N SER A 275 -27.63 3.02 27.51
CA SER A 275 -26.66 1.99 27.92
C SER A 275 -27.22 1.09 29.03
N GLU A 276 -27.94 1.68 29.99
CA GLU A 276 -28.57 0.97 31.10
C GLU A 276 -29.68 0.04 30.62
N GLU A 277 -30.54 0.50 29.70
CA GLU A 277 -31.58 -0.33 29.08
C GLU A 277 -30.98 -1.51 28.32
N LYS A 278 -29.87 -1.31 27.61
CA LYS A 278 -29.17 -2.40 26.90
C LYS A 278 -28.68 -3.47 27.87
N GLU A 279 -28.16 -3.08 29.03
CA GLU A 279 -27.70 -4.02 30.05
C GLU A 279 -28.87 -4.81 30.67
N VAL A 280 -29.99 -4.15 30.94
CA VAL A 280 -31.22 -4.81 31.43
C VAL A 280 -31.77 -5.80 30.39
N MET A 281 -31.88 -5.38 29.12
CA MET A 281 -32.34 -6.27 28.03
C MET A 281 -31.39 -7.45 27.84
N LYS A 282 -30.07 -7.23 27.95
CA LYS A 282 -29.06 -8.28 27.90
C LYS A 282 -29.20 -9.27 29.07
N ALA A 283 -29.43 -8.78 30.29
CA ALA A 283 -29.66 -9.64 31.45
C ALA A 283 -30.94 -10.49 31.30
N ASN A 284 -32.01 -9.90 30.78
CA ASN A 284 -33.26 -10.59 30.48
C ASN A 284 -33.06 -11.67 29.42
N LEU A 285 -32.37 -11.36 28.32
CA LEU A 285 -32.03 -12.33 27.28
C LEU A 285 -31.25 -13.52 27.85
N ILE A 286 -30.25 -13.27 28.69
CA ILE A 286 -29.47 -14.35 29.31
C ILE A 286 -30.34 -15.22 30.22
N ARG A 287 -31.28 -14.62 30.95
CA ARG A 287 -32.25 -15.35 31.79
C ARG A 287 -33.16 -16.23 30.92
N ASP A 288 -33.69 -15.69 29.84
CA ASP A 288 -34.60 -16.40 28.93
C ASP A 288 -33.89 -17.55 28.19
N LEU A 289 -32.64 -17.32 27.76
CA LEU A 289 -31.79 -18.34 27.14
C LEU A 289 -31.39 -19.43 28.14
N ALA A 290 -31.22 -19.10 29.43
CA ALA A 290 -30.92 -20.08 30.46
C ALA A 290 -32.15 -20.92 30.86
N ALA A 291 -33.35 -20.36 30.74
CA ALA A 291 -34.60 -21.05 31.07
C ALA A 291 -35.09 -22.00 29.97
N THR A 292 -34.64 -21.83 28.73
CA THR A 292 -35.15 -22.57 27.56
C THR A 292 -34.20 -23.68 27.11
N ASP A 293 -34.63 -24.94 27.28
CA ASP A 293 -33.93 -26.10 26.72
C ASP A 293 -34.38 -26.43 25.30
N ILE A 294 -33.43 -26.65 24.38
CA ILE A 294 -33.71 -26.84 22.95
C ILE A 294 -34.09 -28.28 22.64
N ASN A 295 -35.31 -28.74 22.93
CA ASN A 295 -35.70 -30.12 22.67
C ASN A 295 -36.45 -30.31 21.35
N THR A 296 -37.20 -29.31 20.91
CA THR A 296 -37.99 -29.37 19.67
C THR A 296 -37.53 -28.34 18.64
N ARG A 297 -37.97 -28.54 17.38
CA ARG A 297 -37.80 -27.54 16.31
C ARG A 297 -38.42 -26.19 16.64
N LYS A 298 -39.52 -26.19 17.41
CA LYS A 298 -40.22 -24.98 17.83
C LYS A 298 -39.35 -24.18 18.80
N ASP A 299 -38.73 -24.85 19.77
CA ASP A 299 -37.83 -24.21 20.74
C ASP A 299 -36.63 -23.58 20.05
N ARG A 300 -36.03 -24.30 19.09
CA ARG A 300 -34.96 -23.76 18.25
C ARG A 300 -35.38 -22.48 17.53
N LYS A 301 -36.54 -22.49 16.86
CA LYS A 301 -37.05 -21.30 16.16
C LYS A 301 -37.34 -20.14 17.11
N ASN A 302 -37.81 -20.42 18.34
CA ASN A 302 -38.05 -19.39 19.34
C ASN A 302 -36.75 -18.71 19.76
N ILE A 303 -35.69 -19.48 19.98
CA ILE A 303 -34.36 -18.93 20.30
C ILE A 303 -33.78 -18.16 19.11
N GLU A 304 -33.93 -18.66 17.89
CA GLU A 304 -33.51 -17.94 16.68
C GLU A 304 -34.19 -16.56 16.60
N LYS A 305 -35.49 -16.47 16.91
CA LYS A 305 -36.24 -15.20 17.00
C LYS A 305 -35.70 -14.29 18.10
N LEU A 306 -35.44 -14.80 19.31
CA LEU A 306 -34.82 -14.02 20.38
C LEU A 306 -33.50 -13.38 19.93
N PHE A 307 -32.68 -14.12 19.18
CA PHE A 307 -31.43 -13.58 18.63
C PHE A 307 -31.64 -12.59 17.47
N GLU A 308 -32.75 -12.62 16.76
CA GLU A 308 -33.09 -11.60 15.75
C GLU A 308 -33.40 -10.26 16.41
N GLU A 309 -34.02 -10.25 17.58
CA GLU A 309 -34.27 -9.05 18.38
C GLU A 309 -33.00 -8.58 19.11
N ALA A 310 -32.16 -9.52 19.57
CA ALA A 310 -30.93 -9.24 20.30
C ALA A 310 -29.90 -8.40 19.54
N LYS A 311 -29.97 -8.36 18.20
CA LYS A 311 -29.05 -7.57 17.37
C LYS A 311 -29.03 -6.07 17.73
N ASN A 312 -30.13 -5.58 18.33
CA ASN A 312 -30.35 -4.17 18.63
C ASN A 312 -29.58 -3.67 19.87
N TYR A 313 -29.47 -4.51 20.91
CA TYR A 313 -28.86 -4.12 22.18
C TYR A 313 -27.54 -4.82 22.49
N LEU A 314 -27.18 -5.86 21.74
CA LEU A 314 -26.01 -6.68 22.00
C LEU A 314 -24.85 -6.32 21.06
N THR A 315 -23.60 -6.34 21.54
CA THR A 315 -22.45 -6.19 20.64
C THR A 315 -22.30 -7.40 19.72
N ARG A 316 -21.59 -7.23 18.59
CA ARG A 316 -21.37 -8.34 17.65
C ARG A 316 -20.58 -9.50 18.27
N SER A 317 -19.61 -9.20 19.12
CA SER A 317 -18.79 -10.20 19.82
C SER A 317 -19.63 -11.02 20.79
N GLU A 318 -20.45 -10.35 21.60
CA GLU A 318 -21.35 -10.99 22.55
C GLU A 318 -22.42 -11.84 21.84
N GLU A 319 -22.99 -11.37 20.72
CA GLU A 319 -23.96 -12.16 19.94
C GLU A 319 -23.33 -13.48 19.48
N VAL A 320 -22.10 -13.42 18.96
CA VAL A 320 -21.36 -14.61 18.53
C VAL A 320 -21.09 -15.53 19.71
N HIS A 321 -20.72 -14.99 20.87
CA HIS A 321 -20.47 -15.77 22.08
C HIS A 321 -21.74 -16.49 22.57
N LEU A 322 -22.86 -15.77 22.71
CA LEU A 322 -24.12 -16.35 23.17
C LEU A 322 -24.66 -17.39 22.19
N ARG A 323 -24.61 -17.12 20.87
CA ARG A 323 -24.99 -18.12 19.84
C ARG A 323 -24.14 -19.38 19.96
N ARG A 324 -22.83 -19.28 20.17
CA ARG A 324 -21.94 -20.45 20.37
C ARG A 324 -22.27 -21.24 21.64
N ARG A 325 -22.71 -20.54 22.70
CA ARG A 325 -23.03 -21.16 23.99
C ARG A 325 -24.36 -21.93 23.95
N PHE A 326 -25.41 -21.30 23.41
CA PHE A 326 -26.78 -21.82 23.48
C PHE A 326 -27.22 -22.58 22.21
N LEU A 327 -26.77 -22.16 21.02
CA LEU A 327 -27.06 -22.85 19.75
C LEU A 327 -25.89 -23.76 19.34
N LYS A 328 -25.52 -24.70 20.23
CA LYS A 328 -24.48 -25.69 19.91
C LYS A 328 -24.95 -26.62 18.79
N PRO A 329 -24.07 -26.98 17.82
CA PRO A 329 -24.46 -27.86 16.71
C PRO A 329 -24.87 -29.26 17.20
N VAL A 330 -24.28 -29.72 18.31
CA VAL A 330 -24.57 -31.00 18.97
C VAL A 330 -24.66 -30.77 20.47
N LYS A 331 -25.68 -31.34 21.11
CA LYS A 331 -25.86 -31.33 22.57
C LYS A 331 -24.78 -32.16 23.28
N PRO A 332 -24.52 -31.92 24.58
CA PRO A 332 -23.67 -32.80 25.39
C PRO A 332 -24.23 -34.21 25.51
N GLU A 333 -23.36 -35.18 25.80
CA GLU A 333 -23.68 -36.61 25.77
C GLU A 333 -24.84 -36.96 26.71
N ASN A 334 -24.86 -36.41 27.92
CA ASN A 334 -25.82 -36.75 28.99
C ASN A 334 -27.31 -36.61 28.64
N VAL A 335 -27.67 -35.79 27.65
CA VAL A 335 -29.08 -35.40 27.39
C VAL A 335 -29.78 -36.31 26.36
N ALA A 336 -29.04 -37.14 25.60
CA ALA A 336 -29.59 -37.80 24.42
C ALA A 336 -28.81 -39.07 23.99
N ILE A 337 -28.54 -39.96 24.93
CA ILE A 337 -27.87 -41.24 24.68
C ILE A 337 -28.91 -42.24 24.16
N SER A 338 -28.54 -42.99 23.13
CA SER A 338 -29.32 -44.14 22.67
C SER A 338 -28.57 -45.42 23.03
N GLU A 339 -29.22 -46.35 23.72
CA GLU A 339 -28.61 -47.61 24.15
C GLU A 339 -28.27 -48.54 22.96
N LYS A 340 -28.93 -48.38 21.80
CA LYS A 340 -28.73 -49.23 20.62
C LYS A 340 -28.68 -48.42 19.32
N GLY A 341 -27.78 -48.80 18.41
CA GLY A 341 -27.71 -48.23 17.07
C GLY A 341 -28.97 -48.57 16.26
N GLY A 342 -29.70 -47.55 15.80
CA GLY A 342 -30.92 -47.73 15.00
C GLY A 342 -31.16 -46.55 14.05
N LYS A 343 -32.21 -46.60 13.22
CA LYS A 343 -32.52 -45.56 12.20
C LYS A 343 -32.68 -44.13 12.77
N ARG A 344 -33.00 -44.01 14.06
CA ARG A 344 -33.17 -42.73 14.79
C ARG A 344 -31.91 -42.28 15.55
N ALA A 345 -30.82 -43.04 15.50
CA ALA A 345 -29.55 -42.72 16.12
C ALA A 345 -28.45 -42.53 15.06
N THR A 346 -27.40 -41.80 15.42
CA THR A 346 -26.16 -41.66 14.65
C THR A 346 -25.02 -42.18 15.51
N THR A 347 -24.23 -43.11 14.97
CA THR A 347 -23.11 -43.71 15.68
C THR A 347 -21.85 -42.88 15.47
N LEU A 348 -21.15 -42.57 16.55
CA LEU A 348 -19.88 -41.84 16.58
C LEU A 348 -18.83 -42.74 17.23
N ARG A 349 -17.56 -42.59 16.85
CA ARG A 349 -16.43 -43.30 17.47
C ARG A 349 -15.44 -42.27 17.98
N ARG A 350 -14.96 -42.44 19.22
CA ARG A 350 -13.90 -41.60 19.80
C ARG A 350 -12.85 -42.47 20.48
N PHE A 351 -11.64 -41.95 20.62
CA PHE A 351 -10.61 -42.60 21.41
C PHE A 351 -10.76 -42.23 22.88
N ASN A 352 -10.80 -43.22 23.77
CA ASN A 352 -10.83 -43.04 25.21
C ASN A 352 -9.42 -43.22 25.77
N TYR A 353 -8.81 -42.12 26.22
CA TYR A 353 -7.45 -42.11 26.73
C TYR A 353 -7.29 -42.82 28.09
N GLU A 354 -8.34 -42.90 28.90
CA GLU A 354 -8.29 -43.59 30.21
C GLU A 354 -8.25 -45.11 30.04
N LYS A 355 -8.98 -45.64 29.05
CA LYS A 355 -9.06 -47.09 28.77
C LYS A 355 -8.08 -47.55 27.68
N GLY A 356 -7.51 -46.63 26.91
CA GLY A 356 -6.69 -46.94 25.74
C GLY A 356 -7.45 -47.65 24.61
N GLN A 357 -8.75 -47.40 24.46
CA GLN A 357 -9.64 -48.10 23.52
C GLN A 357 -10.54 -47.13 22.74
N ILE A 358 -11.11 -47.61 21.62
CA ILE A 358 -12.08 -46.84 20.83
C ILE A 358 -13.48 -47.06 21.40
N ASP A 359 -14.06 -46.01 21.97
CA ASP A 359 -15.46 -45.99 22.42
C ASP A 359 -16.39 -45.75 21.22
N THR A 360 -17.42 -46.59 21.09
CA THR A 360 -18.50 -46.40 20.09
C THR A 360 -19.74 -45.86 20.80
N ILE A 361 -20.15 -44.64 20.45
CA ILE A 361 -21.23 -43.90 21.12
C ILE A 361 -22.40 -43.74 20.14
N SER A 362 -23.60 -44.16 20.55
CA SER A 362 -24.82 -43.96 19.77
C SER A 362 -25.61 -42.77 20.29
N ARG A 363 -25.77 -41.73 19.46
CA ARG A 363 -26.49 -40.48 19.79
C ARG A 363 -27.83 -40.44 19.07
N THR A 364 -28.91 -40.02 19.73
CA THR A 364 -30.19 -39.81 19.02
C THR A 364 -30.07 -38.66 18.01
N LYS A 365 -30.86 -38.68 16.93
CA LYS A 365 -30.87 -37.58 15.93
C LYS A 365 -31.30 -36.24 16.53
N GLU A 366 -32.13 -36.25 17.57
CA GLU A 366 -32.58 -35.07 18.33
C GLU A 366 -31.42 -34.34 19.06
N ALA A 367 -30.29 -35.02 19.26
CA ALA A 367 -29.08 -34.40 19.82
C ALA A 367 -28.41 -33.39 18.87
N PHE A 368 -28.71 -33.44 17.57
CA PHE A 368 -28.10 -32.60 16.54
C PHE A 368 -29.05 -31.45 16.20
N LEU A 369 -28.60 -30.21 16.41
CA LEU A 369 -29.42 -29.01 16.21
C LEU A 369 -29.96 -28.89 14.78
N SER A 370 -29.21 -29.36 13.78
CA SER A 370 -29.63 -29.36 12.37
C SER A 370 -30.72 -30.39 12.03
N LYS A 371 -30.89 -31.40 12.88
CA LYS A 371 -31.87 -32.49 12.70
C LYS A 371 -33.11 -32.29 13.58
N LEU A 372 -33.13 -31.23 14.41
CA LEU A 372 -34.32 -30.63 15.01
C LEU A 372 -34.95 -29.68 13.99
#